data_AF-A0A2S2QH42-F1
#
_entry.id   AF-A0A2S2QH42-F1
#
_cell.length_a   1.000
_cell.length_b   1.000
_cell.length_c   1.000
_cell.angle_alpha   90.00
_cell.angle_beta   90.00
_cell.angle_gamma   90.00
#
_symmetry.space_group_name_H-M   'P 1'
#
loop_
_entity.id
_entity.type
_entity.pdbx_description
1 polymer ?
#
loop_
_entity_poly.entity_id
_entity_poly.type
_entity_poly.pdbx_seq_one_letter_code
_entity_poly.pdbx_strand_id
1 'polypeptide(L)'
;MNTDRMESLQDDAITKFQLEAIKQSLKKSDTWNHSICMEELEAAVTKLLLEKHVINETNEKPQQPEIVEMINQLILEYIDHMGYSLTKNVFIKESGTELKNNEYRKQITSKLDLEDNNETLRRPLLQLLISMFKNKNGIKEAI
;
A
#
# COMPACT_ATOMS: atom_id res chain seq x y z
N MET A 1 -0.17 -27.23 40.63
CA MET A 1 0.77 -27.15 39.49
C MET A 1 0.29 -27.99 38.30
N ASN A 2 -1.01 -27.91 37.95
CA ASN A 2 -1.62 -28.69 36.86
C ASN A 2 -2.63 -27.88 36.01
N THR A 3 -2.94 -26.65 36.41
CA THR A 3 -3.97 -25.81 35.78
C THR A 3 -3.46 -25.16 34.50
N ASP A 4 -2.25 -24.58 34.52
CA ASP A 4 -1.63 -23.91 33.36
C ASP A 4 -1.38 -24.83 32.16
N ARG A 5 -1.14 -26.13 32.41
CA ARG A 5 -0.91 -27.15 31.37
C ARG A 5 -2.21 -27.62 30.72
N MET A 6 -3.34 -27.55 31.42
CA MET A 6 -4.65 -27.86 30.86
C MET A 6 -5.20 -26.69 30.04
N GLU A 7 -4.96 -25.44 30.46
CA GLU A 7 -5.30 -24.25 29.67
C GLU A 7 -4.55 -24.20 28.34
N SER A 8 -3.24 -24.46 28.31
CA SER A 8 -2.47 -24.43 27.05
C SER A 8 -2.90 -25.49 26.04
N LEU A 9 -3.27 -26.70 26.51
CA LEU A 9 -3.73 -27.79 25.65
C LEU A 9 -5.15 -27.53 25.10
N GLN A 10 -5.98 -26.84 25.88
CA GLN A 10 -7.32 -26.46 25.49
C GLN A 10 -7.29 -25.35 24.43
N ASP A 11 -6.36 -24.41 24.57
CA ASP A 11 -6.15 -23.32 23.61
C ASP A 11 -5.63 -23.82 22.25
N ASP A 12 -4.72 -24.80 22.24
CA ASP A 12 -4.22 -25.45 21.02
C ASP A 12 -5.32 -26.25 20.30
N ALA A 13 -6.17 -26.96 21.05
CA ALA A 13 -7.28 -27.72 20.50
C ALA A 13 -8.36 -26.81 19.89
N ILE A 14 -8.67 -25.69 20.53
CA ILE A 14 -9.62 -24.68 20.04
C ILE A 14 -9.08 -24.04 18.75
N THR A 15 -7.79 -23.67 18.73
CA THR A 15 -7.17 -23.04 17.56
C THR A 15 -7.16 -23.99 16.36
N LYS A 16 -6.89 -25.28 16.59
CA LYS A 16 -6.94 -26.31 15.55
C LYS A 16 -8.35 -26.55 15.04
N PHE A 17 -9.35 -26.52 15.91
CA PHE A 17 -10.77 -26.63 15.55
C PHE A 17 -11.24 -25.44 14.71
N GLN A 18 -10.88 -24.21 15.09
CA GLN A 18 -11.19 -22.99 14.32
C GLN A 18 -10.51 -22.99 12.95
N LEU A 19 -9.24 -23.39 12.87
CA LEU A 19 -8.51 -23.52 11.61
C LEU A 19 -9.19 -24.55 10.68
N GLU A 20 -9.63 -25.68 11.22
CA GLU A 20 -10.30 -26.71 10.43
C GLU A 20 -11.72 -26.26 10.02
N ALA A 21 -12.44 -25.53 10.87
CA ALA A 21 -13.72 -24.93 10.52
C ALA A 21 -13.59 -23.91 9.38
N ILE A 22 -12.55 -23.07 9.41
CA ILE A 22 -12.22 -22.14 8.32
C ILE A 22 -11.93 -22.91 7.03
N LYS A 23 -11.08 -23.95 7.09
CA LYS A 23 -10.77 -24.81 5.91
C LYS A 23 -12.01 -25.48 5.32
N GLN A 24 -12.95 -25.93 6.16
CA GLN A 24 -14.18 -26.58 5.71
C GLN A 24 -15.16 -25.59 5.09
N SER A 25 -15.24 -24.37 5.62
CA SER A 25 -16.01 -23.27 5.01
C SER A 25 -15.42 -22.86 3.65
N LEU A 26 -14.08 -22.82 3.54
CA LEU A 26 -13.37 -22.54 2.28
C LEU A 26 -13.61 -23.63 1.21
N LYS A 27 -13.80 -24.90 1.61
CA LYS A 27 -14.05 -26.02 0.69
C LYS A 27 -15.49 -26.09 0.15
N LYS A 28 -16.46 -25.47 0.82
CA LYS A 28 -17.90 -25.59 0.49
C LYS A 28 -18.39 -24.57 -0.54
N SER A 29 -17.59 -23.59 -0.90
CA SER A 29 -17.96 -22.55 -1.85
C SER A 29 -17.58 -22.99 -3.27
N ASP A 30 -18.54 -23.54 -4.03
CA ASP A 30 -18.39 -23.87 -5.46
C ASP A 30 -18.40 -22.62 -6.37
N THR A 31 -18.51 -21.42 -5.78
CA THR A 31 -18.52 -20.13 -6.50
C THR A 31 -17.38 -19.26 -6.01
N TRP A 32 -16.17 -19.59 -6.49
CA TRP A 32 -14.95 -18.82 -6.21
C TRP A 32 -15.02 -17.45 -6.90
N ASN A 33 -15.71 -16.48 -6.29
CA ASN A 33 -15.39 -15.08 -6.53
C ASN A 33 -14.10 -14.78 -5.76
N HIS A 34 -12.97 -15.03 -6.43
CA HIS A 34 -11.61 -15.05 -5.87
C HIS A 34 -11.26 -13.79 -5.04
N SER A 35 -11.89 -12.64 -5.34
CA SER A 35 -11.67 -11.39 -4.61
C SER A 35 -12.42 -11.32 -3.27
N ILE A 36 -13.67 -11.78 -3.22
CA ILE A 36 -14.52 -11.71 -2.01
C ILE A 36 -13.99 -12.66 -0.93
N CYS A 37 -13.55 -13.84 -1.35
CA CYS A 37 -13.07 -14.87 -0.42
C CYS A 37 -11.71 -14.53 0.22
N MET A 38 -10.86 -13.76 -0.48
CA MET A 38 -9.58 -13.32 0.08
C MET A 38 -9.75 -12.21 1.11
N GLU A 39 -10.65 -11.25 0.89
CA GLU A 39 -10.95 -10.20 1.88
C GLU A 39 -11.57 -10.80 3.16
N GLU A 40 -12.51 -11.75 3.03
CA GLU A 40 -13.10 -12.45 4.18
C GLU A 40 -12.06 -13.29 4.94
N LEU A 41 -11.14 -13.94 4.22
CA LEU A 41 -10.05 -14.71 4.82
C LEU A 41 -9.05 -13.80 5.53
N GLU A 42 -8.63 -12.71 4.92
CA GLU A 42 -7.75 -11.70 5.51
C GLU A 42 -8.38 -11.12 6.78
N ALA A 43 -9.67 -10.81 6.76
CA ALA A 43 -10.40 -10.33 7.93
C ALA A 43 -10.45 -11.37 9.05
N ALA A 44 -10.72 -12.64 8.73
CA ALA A 44 -10.77 -13.72 9.72
C ALA A 44 -9.39 -14.00 10.34
N VAL A 45 -8.33 -14.01 9.53
CA VAL A 45 -6.95 -14.18 10.01
C VAL A 45 -6.52 -13.00 10.87
N THR A 46 -6.80 -11.77 10.43
CA THR A 46 -6.48 -10.55 11.19
C THR A 46 -7.18 -10.55 12.54
N LYS A 47 -8.47 -10.92 12.59
CA LYS A 47 -9.23 -11.06 13.83
C LYS A 47 -8.60 -12.08 14.79
N LEU A 48 -8.22 -13.25 14.29
CA LEU A 48 -7.54 -14.28 15.10
C LEU A 48 -6.19 -13.78 15.66
N LEU A 49 -5.41 -13.07 14.84
CA LEU A 49 -4.13 -12.51 15.25
C LEU A 49 -4.28 -11.40 16.31
N LEU A 50 -5.35 -10.59 16.23
CA LEU A 50 -5.72 -9.60 17.23
C LEU A 50 -6.14 -10.26 18.55
N GLU A 51 -7.05 -11.25 18.50
CA GLU A 51 -7.51 -11.99 19.68
C GLU A 51 -6.35 -12.68 20.41
N LYS A 52 -5.39 -13.22 19.66
CA LYS A 52 -4.18 -13.85 20.21
C LYS A 52 -3.07 -12.87 20.60
N HIS A 53 -3.31 -11.56 20.52
CA HIS A 53 -2.33 -10.50 20.85
C HIS A 53 -1.00 -10.64 20.08
N VAL A 54 -1.03 -11.29 18.92
CA VAL A 54 0.12 -11.43 18.02
C VAL A 54 0.38 -10.12 17.28
N ILE A 55 -0.70 -9.40 16.98
CA ILE A 55 -0.68 -8.04 16.46
C ILE A 55 -1.47 -7.14 17.44
N ASN A 56 -1.00 -5.93 17.68
CA ASN A 56 -1.69 -4.99 18.56
C ASN A 56 -2.74 -4.19 17.78
N GLU A 57 -3.86 -3.87 18.44
CA GLU A 57 -4.88 -2.90 18.00
C GLU A 57 -4.38 -1.45 17.95
N THR A 58 -3.08 -1.20 18.08
CA THR A 58 -2.51 0.13 17.87
C THR A 58 -2.75 0.52 16.42
N ASN A 59 -3.91 1.13 16.18
CA ASN A 59 -4.46 1.63 14.92
C ASN A 59 -3.61 2.74 14.31
N GLU A 60 -2.53 3.13 14.98
CA GLU A 60 -1.55 4.04 14.44
C GLU A 60 -0.62 3.25 13.54
N LYS A 61 -1.06 3.01 12.30
CA LYS A 61 -0.10 2.83 11.21
C LYS A 61 0.94 3.94 11.34
N PRO A 62 2.25 3.63 11.24
CA PRO A 62 3.28 4.65 11.27
C PRO A 62 2.89 5.75 10.30
N GLN A 63 2.79 6.99 10.79
CA GLN A 63 2.48 8.10 9.91
C GLN A 63 3.60 8.23 8.89
N GLN A 64 3.22 8.21 7.62
CA GLN A 64 4.16 8.39 6.54
C GLN A 64 4.73 9.81 6.59
N PRO A 65 6.06 9.99 6.61
CA PRO A 65 6.64 11.33 6.55
C PRO A 65 6.22 12.04 5.27
N GLU A 66 5.92 13.35 5.34
CA GLU A 66 5.45 14.14 4.19
C GLU A 66 6.38 14.05 2.97
N ILE A 67 7.70 13.95 3.21
CA ILE A 67 8.68 13.80 2.13
C ILE A 67 8.54 12.46 1.40
N VAL A 68 8.23 11.39 2.12
CA VAL A 68 8.01 10.06 1.54
C VAL A 68 6.70 10.06 0.76
N GLU A 69 5.66 10.74 1.26
CA GLU A 69 4.40 10.93 0.54
C GLU A 69 4.63 11.68 -0.78
N MET A 70 5.39 12.78 -0.76
CA MET A 70 5.73 13.53 -1.95
C MET A 70 6.53 12.70 -2.97
N ILE A 71 7.50 11.90 -2.51
CA ILE A 71 8.27 10.99 -3.38
C ILE A 71 7.35 9.95 -4.01
N ASN A 72 6.45 9.34 -3.24
CA ASN A 72 5.51 8.36 -3.77
C ASN A 72 4.56 8.97 -4.79
N GLN A 73 4.09 10.20 -4.57
CA GLN A 73 3.27 10.94 -5.53
C GLN A 73 4.03 11.23 -6.85
N LEU A 74 5.33 11.57 -6.77
CA LEU A 74 6.18 11.76 -7.95
C LEU A 74 6.40 10.46 -8.75
N ILE A 75 6.63 9.34 -8.05
CA ILE A 75 6.78 8.02 -8.67
C ILE A 75 5.47 7.60 -9.33
N LEU A 76 4.34 7.80 -8.65
CA LEU A 76 3.04 7.46 -9.18
C LEU A 76 2.70 8.28 -10.43
N GLU A 77 2.98 9.59 -10.42
CA GLU A 77 2.82 10.45 -11.59
C GLU A 77 3.61 9.94 -12.79
N TYR A 78 4.87 9.55 -12.55
CA TYR A 78 5.70 8.95 -13.59
C TYR A 78 5.10 7.65 -14.13
N ILE A 79 4.70 6.73 -13.25
CA ILE A 79 4.09 5.45 -13.64
C ILE A 79 2.81 5.69 -14.47
N ASP A 80 1.98 6.65 -14.08
CA ASP A 80 0.74 6.99 -14.78
C ASP A 80 1.01 7.63 -16.14
N HIS A 81 1.94 8.60 -16.20
CA HIS A 81 2.34 9.29 -17.43
C HIS A 81 2.96 8.33 -18.45
N MET A 82 3.69 7.31 -17.99
CA MET A 82 4.28 6.27 -18.84
C MET A 82 3.29 5.16 -19.22
N GLY A 83 2.07 5.15 -18.67
CA GLY A 83 1.02 4.17 -18.99
C GLY A 83 1.19 2.81 -18.29
N TYR A 84 1.95 2.73 -17.20
CA TYR A 84 2.20 1.47 -16.46
C TYR A 84 1.06 1.13 -15.49
N SER A 85 -0.11 0.84 -16.03
CA SER A 85 -1.35 0.63 -15.25
C SER A 85 -1.29 -0.52 -14.25
N LEU A 86 -0.66 -1.65 -14.58
CA LEU A 86 -0.50 -2.78 -13.65
C LEU A 86 0.40 -2.41 -12.47
N THR A 87 1.54 -1.79 -12.75
CA THR A 87 2.50 -1.31 -11.74
C THR A 87 1.85 -0.27 -10.84
N LYS A 88 1.02 0.63 -11.40
CA LYS A 88 0.25 1.63 -10.65
C LYS A 88 -0.60 0.97 -9.56
N ASN A 89 -1.35 -0.06 -9.92
CA ASN A 89 -2.24 -0.75 -8.98
C ASN A 89 -1.50 -1.44 -7.84
N VAL A 90 -0.35 -2.06 -8.14
CA VAL A 90 0.50 -2.69 -7.12
C VAL A 90 1.15 -1.63 -6.22
N PHE A 91 1.70 -0.57 -6.82
CA PHE A 91 2.37 0.51 -6.11
C PHE A 91 1.42 1.22 -5.12
N ILE A 92 0.17 1.48 -5.50
CA ILE A 92 -0.81 2.11 -4.60
C ILE A 92 -1.04 1.24 -3.36
N LYS A 93 -1.20 -0.07 -3.55
CA LYS A 93 -1.44 -1.01 -2.43
C LYS A 93 -0.24 -1.12 -1.50
N GLU A 94 0.97 -1.18 -2.06
CA GLU A 94 2.19 -1.40 -1.28
C GLU A 94 2.75 -0.13 -0.64
N SER A 95 2.60 1.02 -1.30
CA SER A 95 3.20 2.27 -0.82
C SER A 95 2.49 2.88 0.38
N GLY A 96 1.29 2.39 0.72
CA GLY A 96 0.44 2.99 1.76
C GLY A 96 -0.02 4.41 1.45
N THR A 97 0.24 4.91 0.23
CA THR A 97 -0.09 6.26 -0.19
C THR A 97 -1.59 6.33 -0.45
N GLU A 98 -2.34 6.91 0.49
CA GLU A 98 -3.74 7.24 0.26
C GLU A 98 -3.81 8.29 -0.85
N LEU A 99 -4.26 7.88 -2.03
CA LEU A 99 -4.53 8.81 -3.11
C LEU A 99 -5.78 9.60 -2.79
N LYS A 100 -5.56 10.68 -2.05
CA LYS A 100 -6.44 11.84 -1.83
C LYS A 100 -7.37 12.05 -3.01
N ASN A 101 -6.76 12.28 -4.17
CA ASN A 101 -7.39 12.65 -5.44
C ASN A 101 -6.40 12.40 -6.59
N ASN A 102 -6.91 12.31 -7.83
CA ASN A 102 -6.12 12.27 -9.08
C ASN A 102 -5.39 13.61 -9.40
N GLU A 103 -5.28 14.54 -8.45
CA GLU A 103 -4.67 15.86 -8.63
C GLU A 103 -3.24 15.96 -8.06
N TYR A 104 -2.55 14.82 -7.92
CA TYR A 104 -1.18 14.77 -7.38
C TYR A 104 -0.23 15.70 -8.17
N ARG A 105 -0.39 15.84 -9.49
CA ARG A 105 0.46 16.72 -10.30
C ARG A 105 0.33 18.19 -9.88
N LYS A 106 -0.90 18.72 -9.78
CA LYS A 106 -1.16 20.11 -9.37
C LYS A 106 -0.68 20.40 -7.95
N GLN A 107 -0.87 19.43 -7.06
CA GLN A 107 -0.42 19.57 -5.66
C GLN A 107 1.10 19.64 -5.58
N ILE A 108 1.79 18.76 -6.31
CA ILE A 108 3.25 18.74 -6.34
C ILE A 108 3.81 19.99 -7.03
N THR A 109 3.26 20.42 -8.16
CA THR A 109 3.72 21.64 -8.84
C THR A 109 3.57 22.88 -7.97
N SER A 110 2.46 23.00 -7.24
CA SER A 110 2.24 24.09 -6.28
C SER A 110 3.27 24.07 -5.13
N LYS A 111 3.62 22.89 -4.60
CA LYS A 111 4.64 22.75 -3.54
C LYS A 111 6.05 23.08 -4.02
N LEU A 112 6.32 22.87 -5.30
CA LEU A 112 7.64 23.06 -5.91
C LEU A 112 7.81 24.42 -6.60
N ASP A 113 6.79 25.28 -6.53
CA ASP A 113 6.73 26.57 -7.25
C ASP A 113 6.99 26.39 -8.75
N LEU A 114 6.35 25.37 -9.34
CA LEU A 114 6.44 25.03 -10.76
C LEU A 114 5.12 25.35 -11.45
N GLU A 115 5.19 25.91 -12.65
CA GLU A 115 4.02 26.11 -13.51
C GLU A 115 3.95 25.04 -14.60
N ASP A 116 2.75 24.48 -14.79
CA ASP A 116 2.46 23.62 -15.93
C ASP A 116 2.33 24.50 -17.20
N ASN A 117 3.27 24.31 -18.13
CA ASN A 117 3.30 24.91 -19.46
C ASN A 117 3.42 23.79 -20.51
N ASN A 118 3.33 24.15 -21.79
CA ASN A 118 3.33 23.16 -22.88
C ASN A 118 4.57 22.25 -22.92
N GLU A 119 5.72 22.69 -22.38
CA GLU A 119 6.94 21.89 -22.31
C GLU A 119 6.98 21.02 -21.04
N THR A 120 6.54 21.55 -19.89
CA THR A 120 6.53 20.79 -18.63
C THR A 120 5.46 19.71 -18.61
N LEU A 121 4.34 19.89 -19.31
CA LEU A 121 3.27 18.89 -19.45
C LEU A 121 3.66 17.69 -20.32
N ARG A 122 4.67 17.82 -21.18
CA ARG A 122 5.14 16.72 -22.05
C ARG A 122 5.92 15.65 -21.30
N ARG A 123 6.42 15.97 -20.11
CA ARG A 123 7.31 15.09 -19.33
C ARG A 123 6.74 14.87 -17.93
N PRO A 124 6.98 13.69 -17.33
CA PRO A 124 6.75 13.47 -15.91
C PRO A 124 7.47 14.51 -15.05
N LEU A 125 6.85 14.93 -13.95
CA LEU A 125 7.43 15.86 -12.98
C LEU A 125 8.76 15.37 -12.44
N LEU A 126 8.91 14.06 -12.21
CA LEU A 126 10.15 13.48 -11.74
C LEU A 126 11.30 13.73 -12.73
N GLN A 127 11.04 13.62 -14.04
CA GLN A 127 12.05 13.93 -15.06
C GLN A 127 12.39 15.43 -15.06
N LEU A 128 11.38 16.29 -14.96
CA LEU A 128 11.56 17.74 -14.90
C LEU A 128 12.45 18.15 -13.71
N LEU A 129 12.18 17.59 -12.53
CA LEU A 129 12.96 17.82 -11.31
C LEU A 129 14.42 17.39 -11.46
N ILE A 130 14.66 16.20 -12.02
CA ILE A 130 16.02 15.70 -12.28
C ILE A 130 16.74 16.63 -13.25
N SER A 131 16.08 17.07 -14.33
CA SER A 131 16.67 18.01 -15.30
C SER A 131 17.00 19.36 -14.67
N MET A 132 16.11 19.91 -13.83
CA MET A 132 16.37 21.15 -13.09
C MET A 132 17.59 21.02 -12.16
N PHE A 133 17.68 19.90 -11.43
CA PHE A 133 18.84 19.62 -10.58
C PHE A 133 20.14 19.48 -11.37
N LYS A 134 20.13 18.72 -12.47
CA LYS A 134 21.29 18.56 -13.37
C LYS A 134 21.76 19.91 -13.93
N ASN A 135 20.82 20.74 -14.39
CA ASN A 135 21.11 22.06 -14.95
C ASN A 135 21.66 23.03 -13.90
N LYS A 136 21.14 22.98 -12.66
CA LYS A 136 21.66 23.78 -11.52
C LYS A 136 23.09 23.38 -11.14
N ASN A 137 23.45 22.11 -11.33
CA ASN A 137 24.79 21.58 -11.05
C ASN A 137 25.74 21.65 -12.26
N GLY A 138 25.37 22.35 -13.34
CA GLY A 138 26.23 22.56 -14.51
C GLY A 138 26.29 21.40 -15.52
N ILE A 139 25.49 20.35 -15.33
CA ILE A 139 25.36 19.24 -16.30
C ILE A 139 24.25 19.61 -17.28
N LYS A 140 24.61 20.34 -18.35
CA LYS A 140 23.68 20.69 -19.43
C LYS A 140 23.43 19.45 -20.31
N GLU A 141 22.26 18.84 -20.20
CA GLU A 141 21.76 17.93 -21.23
C GLU A 141 20.90 18.74 -22.23
N ALA A 142 21.20 18.61 -23.51
CA ALA A 142 20.49 19.27 -24.60
C ALA A 142 19.01 18.85 -24.60
N ILE A 143 18.12 19.84 -24.66
CA ILE A 143 16.68 19.65 -24.87
C ILE A 143 16.44 19.43 -26.35
#